data_AF-A0A9N8VFU9-F1
#
_entry.id   AF-A0A9N8VFU9-F1
#
_cell.length_a   1.000
_cell.length_b   1.000
_cell.length_c   1.000
_cell.angle_alpha   90.00
_cell.angle_beta   90.00
_cell.angle_gamma   90.00
#
_symmetry.space_group_name_H-M   'P 1'
#
loop_
_entity.id
_entity.type
_entity.pdbx_description
1 polymer ?
#
loop_
_entity_poly.entity_id
_entity_poly.type
_entity_poly.pdbx_seq_one_letter_code
_entity_poly.pdbx_strand_id
1 'polypeptide(L)'
;MVRIGNKEIPENKNIWVALSYIHGFGKKFGPTSPSRRILAELNINPLVKVRDLTSEQISQISQKAKEFPTEGVLKEQVQKNINEQINLGTYQGLRRSRKPNPLPVHGNYYIIADHLRTTIFALADGATFEPKGRGYILKKLVKKATLLAYLLGLSTEQLIEVSKKLIAVNSSYYQHLKKREDLIINELKKEIVKTREFIDKSIQELGKYYEPSITAKDIFFWYDTKGIPEELIRFFLAKNNYQFPEREFNQLLEKQKERGRQDRAGKKVAVF
;
A
#
# COMPACT_ATOMS: atom_id res chain seq x y z
N MET A 1 15.07 6.19 34.72
CA MET A 1 15.06 6.10 33.24
C MET A 1 16.34 5.45 32.78
N VAL A 2 16.26 4.29 32.11
CA VAL A 2 17.46 3.60 31.57
C VAL A 2 17.73 4.08 30.15
N ARG A 3 18.93 4.61 29.92
CA ARG A 3 19.40 5.11 28.63
C ARG A 3 20.46 4.17 28.08
N ILE A 4 20.26 3.67 26.86
CA ILE A 4 21.25 2.85 26.14
C ILE A 4 21.64 3.61 24.88
N GLY A 5 22.90 4.05 24.80
CA GLY A 5 23.35 4.99 23.78
C GLY A 5 22.63 6.33 23.85
N ASN A 6 22.09 6.79 22.72
CA ASN A 6 21.41 8.09 22.63
C ASN A 6 19.92 8.06 22.95
N LYS A 7 19.33 6.88 23.20
CA LYS A 7 17.88 6.70 23.29
C LYS A 7 17.42 6.18 24.65
N GLU A 8 16.29 6.70 25.09
CA GLU A 8 15.57 6.22 26.26
C GLU A 8 14.74 4.99 25.92
N ILE A 9 14.81 3.98 26.78
CA ILE A 9 14.17 2.69 26.58
C ILE A 9 13.13 2.46 27.70
N PRO A 10 11.95 1.90 27.37
CA PRO A 10 10.91 1.65 28.36
C PRO A 10 11.35 0.65 29.44
N GLU A 11 11.25 1.08 30.70
CA GLU A 11 11.73 0.32 31.88
C GLU A 11 10.92 -0.94 32.19
N ASN A 12 9.61 -0.91 31.91
CA ASN A 12 8.67 -1.99 32.25
C ASN A 12 8.61 -3.11 31.20
N LYS A 13 9.45 -3.06 30.15
CA LYS A 13 9.50 -4.08 29.11
C LYS A 13 10.68 -5.02 29.31
N ASN A 14 10.55 -6.23 28.78
CA ASN A 14 11.65 -7.18 28.67
C ASN A 14 12.74 -6.58 27.79
N ILE A 15 14.01 -6.77 28.15
CA ILE A 15 15.15 -6.10 27.53
C ILE A 15 15.19 -6.32 26.02
N TRP A 16 14.88 -7.52 25.55
CA TRP A 16 14.87 -7.80 24.11
C TRP A 16 13.87 -6.96 23.32
N VAL A 17 12.69 -6.69 23.90
CA VAL A 17 11.68 -5.80 23.32
C VAL A 17 12.14 -4.36 23.44
N ALA A 18 12.72 -4.01 24.57
CA ALA A 18 13.13 -2.67 24.88
C ALA A 18 14.26 -2.19 23.92
N LEU A 19 15.24 -3.05 23.62
CA LEU A 19 16.30 -2.77 22.64
C LEU A 19 15.76 -2.54 21.22
N SER A 20 14.62 -3.13 20.84
CA SER A 20 14.00 -2.91 19.52
C SER A 20 13.55 -1.46 19.28
N TYR A 21 13.46 -0.65 20.35
CA TYR A 21 13.19 0.78 20.22
C TYR A 21 14.37 1.54 19.61
N ILE A 22 15.60 1.02 19.70
CA ILE A 22 16.76 1.58 19.00
C ILE A 22 16.65 1.20 17.51
N HIS A 23 16.72 2.21 16.64
CA HIS A 23 16.63 1.99 15.19
C HIS A 23 17.86 1.20 14.70
N GLY A 24 17.62 0.00 14.16
CA GLY A 24 18.66 -0.94 13.73
C GLY A 24 18.58 -2.31 14.41
N PHE A 25 18.03 -2.39 15.63
CA PHE A 25 17.92 -3.64 16.39
C PHE A 25 16.75 -4.54 15.94
N GLY A 26 15.79 -3.99 15.20
CA GLY A 26 14.67 -4.73 14.61
C GLY A 26 13.61 -5.20 15.62
N LYS A 27 12.38 -5.45 15.14
CA LYS A 27 11.24 -5.87 16.00
C LYS A 27 11.19 -7.37 16.29
N LYS A 28 11.87 -8.20 15.48
CA LYS A 28 11.84 -9.67 15.61
C LYS A 28 13.01 -10.14 16.47
N PHE A 29 12.73 -10.93 17.51
CA PHE A 29 13.75 -11.58 18.34
C PHE A 29 14.24 -12.90 17.70
N GLY A 30 14.81 -12.79 16.50
CA GLY A 30 15.35 -13.92 15.75
C GLY A 30 16.83 -14.20 16.07
N PRO A 31 17.38 -15.36 15.64
CA PRO A 31 18.80 -15.71 15.81
C PRO A 31 19.74 -14.67 15.19
N THR A 32 19.32 -14.00 14.12
CA THR A 32 20.05 -12.94 13.42
C THR A 32 19.83 -11.54 14.00
N SER A 33 18.96 -11.38 15.00
CA SER A 33 18.69 -10.04 15.57
C SER A 33 19.89 -9.52 16.37
N PRO A 34 20.31 -8.26 16.16
CA PRO A 34 21.41 -7.68 16.94
C PRO A 34 21.14 -7.73 18.44
N SER A 35 19.89 -7.55 18.87
CA SER A 35 19.50 -7.58 20.28
C SER A 35 19.72 -8.95 20.91
N ARG A 36 19.37 -10.03 20.19
CA ARG A 36 19.65 -11.40 20.65
C ARG A 36 21.14 -11.71 20.68
N ARG A 37 21.90 -11.24 19.69
CA ARG A 37 23.36 -11.44 19.64
C ARG A 37 24.05 -10.79 20.83
N ILE A 38 23.73 -9.52 21.12
CA ILE A 38 24.29 -8.81 22.28
C ILE A 38 23.95 -9.52 23.59
N LEU A 39 22.67 -9.89 23.77
CA LEU A 39 22.25 -10.54 25.02
C LEU A 39 22.84 -11.94 25.19
N ALA A 40 23.02 -12.69 24.10
CA ALA A 40 23.66 -14.00 24.11
C ALA A 40 25.16 -13.89 24.40
N GLU A 41 25.88 -12.94 23.78
CA GLU A 41 27.31 -12.72 24.05
C GLU A 41 27.57 -12.29 25.50
N LEU A 42 26.68 -11.49 26.08
CA LEU A 42 26.78 -11.02 27.46
C LEU A 42 26.19 -12.00 28.49
N ASN A 43 25.67 -13.16 28.07
CA ASN A 43 24.95 -14.13 28.92
C ASN A 43 23.83 -13.48 29.76
N ILE A 44 23.15 -12.46 29.23
CA ILE A 44 22.03 -11.78 29.89
C ILE A 44 20.72 -12.45 29.48
N ASN A 45 19.90 -12.84 30.46
CA ASN A 45 18.61 -13.44 30.18
C ASN A 45 17.67 -12.42 29.48
N PRO A 46 17.17 -12.72 28.26
CA PRO A 46 16.34 -11.78 27.50
C PRO A 46 15.03 -11.37 28.18
N LEU A 47 14.49 -12.20 29.07
CA LEU A 47 13.20 -11.99 29.73
C LEU A 47 13.29 -11.05 30.95
N VAL A 48 14.50 -10.69 31.37
CA VAL A 48 14.69 -9.71 32.45
C VAL A 48 14.11 -8.37 32.02
N LYS A 49 13.49 -7.65 32.95
CA LYS A 49 12.96 -6.30 32.69
C LYS A 49 14.09 -5.29 32.76
N VAL A 50 13.96 -4.22 32.00
CA VAL A 50 14.98 -3.15 31.94
C VAL A 50 15.23 -2.51 33.30
N ARG A 51 14.20 -2.40 34.16
CA ARG A 51 14.34 -1.89 35.54
C ARG A 51 15.21 -2.75 36.46
N ASP A 52 15.34 -4.05 36.15
CA ASP A 52 16.02 -5.03 36.99
C ASP A 52 17.49 -5.25 36.53
N LEU A 53 17.96 -4.44 35.57
CA LEU A 53 19.34 -4.48 35.06
C LEU A 53 20.31 -3.76 36.02
N THR A 54 21.50 -4.33 36.19
CA THR A 54 22.59 -3.66 36.91
C THR A 54 23.23 -2.55 36.07
N SER A 55 23.84 -1.57 36.73
CA SER A 55 24.59 -0.48 36.07
C SER A 55 25.72 -1.02 35.18
N GLU A 56 26.38 -2.10 35.59
CA GLU A 56 27.41 -2.79 34.82
C GLU A 56 26.84 -3.42 33.53
N GLN A 57 25.71 -4.12 33.63
CA GLN A 57 25.04 -4.71 32.47
C GLN A 57 24.60 -3.64 31.48
N ILE A 58 24.09 -2.50 31.95
CA ILE A 58 23.71 -1.37 31.09
C ILE A 58 24.93 -0.83 30.34
N SER A 59 26.07 -0.71 31.03
CA SER A 59 27.33 -0.25 30.42
C SER A 59 27.81 -1.22 29.33
N GLN A 60 27.82 -2.52 29.61
CA GLN A 60 28.23 -3.56 28.66
C GLN A 60 27.33 -3.60 27.42
N ILE A 61 26.00 -3.53 27.61
CA ILE A 61 25.03 -3.49 26.51
C ILE A 61 25.24 -2.23 25.66
N SER A 62 25.49 -1.07 26.29
CA SER A 62 25.75 0.19 25.59
C SER A 62 27.04 0.15 24.77
N GLN A 63 28.11 -0.45 25.31
CA GLN A 63 29.37 -0.61 24.59
C GLN A 63 29.20 -1.52 23.38
N LYS A 64 28.56 -2.68 23.56
CA LYS A 64 28.27 -3.64 22.48
C LYS A 64 27.32 -3.07 21.43
N ALA A 65 26.37 -2.23 21.82
CA ALA A 65 25.44 -1.61 20.89
C ALA A 65 26.13 -0.69 19.86
N LYS A 66 27.30 -0.11 20.19
CA LYS A 66 28.08 0.73 19.27
C LYS A 66 28.72 -0.05 18.12
N GLU A 67 28.91 -1.37 18.25
CA GLU A 67 29.44 -2.21 17.18
C GLU A 67 28.47 -2.34 16.00
N PHE A 68 27.18 -2.09 16.23
CA PHE A 68 26.15 -2.16 15.20
C PHE A 68 25.86 -0.76 14.62
N PRO A 69 25.62 -0.62 13.30
CA PRO A 69 25.17 0.63 12.74
C PRO A 69 23.75 0.91 13.27
N THR A 70 23.64 1.89 14.17
CA THR A 70 22.37 2.29 14.77
C THR A 70 22.01 3.72 14.39
N GLU A 71 20.71 4.00 14.36
CA GLU A 71 20.16 5.35 14.23
C GLU A 71 20.65 6.13 12.99
N GLY A 72 21.41 7.21 13.20
CA GLY A 72 21.86 8.13 12.16
C GLY A 72 22.80 7.46 11.15
N VAL A 73 23.78 6.68 11.66
CA VAL A 73 24.75 5.96 10.82
C VAL A 73 24.05 4.98 9.89
N LEU A 74 23.09 4.22 10.42
CA LEU A 74 22.32 3.27 9.61
C LEU A 74 21.45 3.98 8.57
N LYS A 75 20.82 5.10 8.93
CA LYS A 75 20.01 5.89 7.98
C LYS A 75 20.87 6.44 6.85
N GLU A 76 22.05 6.97 7.16
CA GLU A 76 22.99 7.47 6.17
C GLU A 76 23.47 6.35 5.25
N GLN A 77 23.84 5.19 5.80
CA GLN A 77 24.23 4.03 5.00
C GLN A 77 23.10 3.55 4.08
N VAL A 78 21.86 3.47 4.59
CA VAL A 78 20.69 3.12 3.79
C VAL A 78 20.48 4.12 2.65
N GLN A 79 20.66 5.42 2.93
CA GLN A 79 20.52 6.46 1.92
C GLN A 79 21.64 6.38 0.86
N LYS A 80 22.89 6.12 1.28
CA LYS A 80 24.01 5.87 0.36
C LYS A 80 23.71 4.70 -0.56
N ASN A 81 23.28 3.56 -0.01
CA ASN A 81 22.90 2.38 -0.78
C ASN A 81 21.73 2.67 -1.74
N ILE A 82 20.75 3.48 -1.32
CA ILE A 82 19.65 3.93 -2.21
C ILE A 82 20.20 4.74 -3.38
N ASN A 83 21.08 5.71 -3.11
CA ASN A 83 21.66 6.58 -4.13
C ASN A 83 22.54 5.77 -5.10
N GLU A 84 23.34 4.84 -4.60
CA GLU A 84 24.12 3.92 -5.43
C GLU A 84 23.23 3.09 -6.36
N GLN A 85 22.14 2.51 -5.84
CA GLN A 85 21.20 1.76 -6.67
C GLN A 85 20.58 2.62 -7.77
N ILE A 86 20.29 3.89 -7.48
CA ILE A 86 19.81 4.88 -8.47
C ILE A 86 20.88 5.12 -9.53
N ASN A 87 22.11 5.41 -9.12
CA ASN A 87 23.24 5.70 -10.01
C ASN A 87 23.58 4.51 -10.93
N LEU A 88 23.55 3.29 -10.39
CA LEU A 88 23.78 2.05 -11.13
C LEU A 88 22.65 1.71 -12.12
N GLY A 89 21.54 2.46 -12.13
CA GLY A 89 20.42 2.19 -13.03
C GLY A 89 19.71 0.86 -12.75
N THR A 90 19.88 0.29 -11.55
CA THR A 90 19.18 -0.95 -11.18
C THR A 90 17.68 -0.76 -11.22
N TYR A 91 16.91 -1.84 -11.45
CA TYR A 91 15.45 -1.78 -11.41
C TYR A 91 14.91 -1.13 -10.12
N GLN A 92 15.52 -1.45 -8.96
CA GLN A 92 15.15 -0.85 -7.67
C GLN A 92 15.49 0.64 -7.59
N GLY A 93 16.64 1.05 -8.13
CA GLY A 93 17.08 2.45 -8.18
C GLY A 93 16.23 3.33 -9.10
N LEU A 94 16.03 2.92 -10.36
CA LEU A 94 15.17 3.63 -11.31
C LEU A 94 13.76 3.86 -10.74
N ARG A 95 13.25 2.88 -10.00
CA ARG A 95 11.96 2.95 -9.31
C ARG A 95 11.95 3.95 -8.16
N ARG A 96 13.01 3.99 -7.33
CA ARG A 96 13.16 4.95 -6.23
C ARG A 96 13.37 6.38 -6.73
N SER A 97 13.96 6.53 -7.92
CA SER A 97 14.20 7.81 -8.60
C SER A 97 12.93 8.43 -9.19
N ARG A 98 11.99 7.61 -9.68
CA ARG A 98 10.71 8.07 -10.25
C ARG A 98 9.82 8.67 -9.16
N LYS A 99 9.55 9.98 -9.22
CA LYS A 99 8.54 10.67 -8.39
C LYS A 99 7.26 10.95 -9.19
N PRO A 100 6.07 10.86 -8.57
CA PRO A 100 5.82 10.33 -7.23
C PRO A 100 6.18 8.85 -7.16
N ASN A 101 6.77 8.41 -6.03
CA ASN A 101 7.27 7.04 -5.85
C ASN A 101 6.16 6.07 -6.27
N PRO A 102 6.31 5.32 -7.38
CA PRO A 102 5.26 4.40 -7.78
C PRO A 102 5.01 3.48 -6.58
N LEU A 103 3.74 3.27 -6.23
CA LEU A 103 3.34 2.42 -5.09
C LEU A 103 4.07 1.07 -5.13
N PRO A 104 4.41 0.44 -3.98
CA PRO A 104 5.15 -0.81 -3.89
C PRO A 104 4.71 -1.76 -5.01
N VAL A 105 5.62 -2.11 -5.93
CA VAL A 105 5.28 -2.95 -7.08
C VAL A 105 4.72 -4.29 -6.60
N HIS A 106 5.31 -4.82 -5.52
CA HIS A 106 4.77 -5.95 -4.77
C HIS A 106 3.33 -5.68 -4.29
N GLY A 107 3.06 -4.52 -3.67
CA GLY A 107 1.73 -4.15 -3.20
C GLY A 107 0.67 -4.15 -4.30
N ASN A 108 0.95 -3.53 -5.45
CA ASN A 108 -0.03 -3.46 -6.54
C ASN A 108 -0.34 -4.84 -7.14
N TYR A 109 0.68 -5.69 -7.36
CA TYR A 109 0.45 -7.06 -7.83
C TYR A 109 -0.34 -7.89 -6.81
N TYR A 110 -0.06 -7.75 -5.51
CA TYR A 110 -0.84 -8.40 -4.46
C TYR A 110 -2.29 -7.92 -4.44
N ILE A 111 -2.53 -6.61 -4.55
CA ILE A 111 -3.88 -6.05 -4.59
C ILE A 111 -4.65 -6.58 -5.80
N ILE A 112 -4.03 -6.61 -6.98
CA ILE A 112 -4.64 -7.15 -8.20
C ILE A 112 -5.00 -8.63 -8.00
N ALA A 113 -4.04 -9.45 -7.54
CA ALA A 113 -4.25 -10.87 -7.34
C ALA A 113 -5.34 -11.16 -6.30
N ASP A 114 -5.36 -10.43 -5.19
CA ASP A 114 -6.33 -10.58 -4.11
C ASP A 114 -7.75 -10.18 -4.54
N HIS A 115 -7.89 -9.03 -5.22
CA HIS A 115 -9.18 -8.56 -5.72
C HIS A 115 -9.74 -9.49 -6.81
N LEU A 116 -8.90 -9.98 -7.73
CA LEU A 116 -9.31 -10.97 -8.72
C LEU A 116 -9.67 -12.29 -8.06
N ARG A 117 -8.86 -12.78 -7.10
CA ARG A 117 -9.15 -14.01 -6.35
C ARG A 117 -10.50 -13.92 -5.65
N THR A 118 -10.73 -12.87 -4.87
CA THR A 118 -11.99 -12.66 -4.15
C THR A 118 -13.19 -12.66 -5.11
N THR A 119 -13.04 -11.99 -6.27
CA THR A 119 -14.10 -11.95 -7.28
C THR A 119 -14.33 -13.31 -7.93
N ILE A 120 -13.26 -14.04 -8.29
CA ILE A 120 -13.33 -15.38 -8.87
C ILE A 120 -14.11 -16.33 -7.97
N PHE A 121 -13.78 -16.36 -6.67
CA PHE A 121 -14.47 -17.21 -5.70
C PHE A 121 -15.93 -16.81 -5.55
N ALA A 122 -16.23 -15.51 -5.43
CA ALA A 122 -17.61 -15.04 -5.33
C ALA A 122 -18.45 -15.40 -6.56
N LEU A 123 -17.90 -15.24 -7.77
CA LEU A 123 -18.57 -15.65 -9.01
C LEU A 123 -18.76 -17.16 -9.07
N ALA A 124 -17.77 -17.94 -8.62
CA ALA A 124 -17.87 -19.38 -8.55
C ALA A 124 -18.95 -19.85 -7.58
N ASP A 125 -19.18 -19.13 -6.47
CA ASP A 125 -20.27 -19.36 -5.52
C ASP A 125 -21.64 -18.91 -6.06
N GLY A 126 -21.69 -18.25 -7.23
CA GLY A 126 -22.92 -17.82 -7.89
C GLY A 126 -23.28 -16.36 -7.69
N ALA A 127 -22.40 -15.54 -7.11
CA ALA A 127 -22.57 -14.09 -7.14
C ALA A 127 -22.48 -13.56 -8.57
N THR A 128 -23.09 -12.40 -8.81
CA THR A 128 -23.10 -11.74 -10.13
C THR A 128 -22.75 -10.27 -9.98
N PHE A 129 -22.40 -9.62 -11.09
CA PHE A 129 -22.13 -8.19 -11.11
C PHE A 129 -23.43 -7.38 -11.16
N GLU A 130 -23.68 -6.60 -10.11
CA GLU A 130 -24.91 -5.81 -9.96
C GLU A 130 -24.61 -4.32 -9.71
N PRO A 131 -25.53 -3.40 -10.06
CA PRO A 131 -25.35 -1.97 -9.78
C PRO A 131 -25.39 -1.61 -8.29
N LYS A 132 -26.02 -2.43 -7.45
CA LYS A 132 -26.20 -2.22 -6.00
C LYS A 132 -25.87 -3.52 -5.24
N GLY A 133 -25.79 -3.44 -3.92
CA GLY A 133 -25.61 -4.61 -3.05
C GLY A 133 -24.23 -5.29 -3.20
N ARG A 134 -24.22 -6.63 -3.11
CA ARG A 134 -22.98 -7.43 -3.10
C ARG A 134 -22.28 -7.40 -4.46
N GLY A 135 -23.04 -7.45 -5.55
CA GLY A 135 -22.48 -7.36 -6.90
C GLY A 135 -21.77 -6.03 -7.17
N TYR A 136 -22.21 -4.94 -6.54
CA TYR A 136 -21.52 -3.65 -6.63
C TYR A 136 -20.14 -3.66 -5.96
N ILE A 137 -19.98 -4.42 -4.87
CA ILE A 137 -18.68 -4.61 -4.22
C ILE A 137 -17.73 -5.35 -5.17
N LEU A 138 -18.19 -6.41 -5.84
CA LEU A 138 -17.40 -7.14 -6.82
C LEU A 138 -16.97 -6.23 -7.99
N LYS A 139 -17.87 -5.39 -8.50
CA LYS A 139 -17.52 -4.37 -9.51
C LYS A 139 -16.41 -3.44 -9.03
N LYS A 140 -16.45 -2.98 -7.78
CA LYS A 140 -15.39 -2.14 -7.20
C LYS A 140 -14.04 -2.85 -7.17
N LEU A 141 -14.01 -4.13 -6.77
CA LEU A 141 -12.79 -4.93 -6.73
C LEU A 141 -12.19 -5.11 -8.12
N VAL A 142 -13.01 -5.49 -9.11
CA VAL A 142 -12.57 -5.63 -10.50
C VAL A 142 -12.13 -4.29 -11.09
N LYS A 143 -12.88 -3.22 -10.83
CA LYS A 143 -12.52 -1.87 -11.29
C LYS A 143 -11.15 -1.45 -10.73
N LYS A 144 -10.91 -1.68 -9.43
CA LYS A 144 -9.63 -1.37 -8.78
C LYS A 144 -8.49 -2.22 -9.35
N ALA A 145 -8.70 -3.52 -9.51
CA ALA A 145 -7.69 -4.42 -10.09
C ALA A 145 -7.33 -4.03 -11.52
N THR A 146 -8.35 -3.74 -12.35
CA THR A 146 -8.17 -3.33 -13.76
C THR A 146 -7.47 -1.98 -13.86
N LEU A 147 -7.82 -1.02 -12.99
CA LEU A 147 -7.14 0.28 -12.93
C LEU A 147 -5.66 0.11 -12.58
N LEU A 148 -5.34 -0.65 -11.53
CA LEU A 148 -3.94 -0.88 -11.16
C LEU A 148 -3.17 -1.63 -12.25
N ALA A 149 -3.80 -2.60 -12.90
CA ALA A 149 -3.22 -3.31 -14.03
C ALA A 149 -2.90 -2.35 -15.19
N TYR A 150 -3.82 -1.44 -15.52
CA TYR A 150 -3.59 -0.39 -16.51
C TYR A 150 -2.39 0.50 -16.16
N LEU A 151 -2.31 0.96 -14.90
CA LEU A 151 -1.22 1.80 -14.42
C LEU A 151 0.14 1.09 -14.47
N LEU A 152 0.14 -0.24 -14.39
CA LEU A 152 1.34 -1.08 -14.54
C LEU A 152 1.66 -1.41 -16.01
N GLY A 153 0.82 -1.00 -16.96
CA GLY A 153 0.98 -1.30 -18.38
C GLY A 153 0.52 -2.69 -18.80
N LEU A 154 -0.29 -3.37 -17.98
CA LEU A 154 -0.85 -4.68 -18.33
C LEU A 154 -2.03 -4.55 -19.30
N SER A 155 -2.09 -5.45 -20.27
CA SER A 155 -3.22 -5.56 -21.20
C SER A 155 -4.42 -6.27 -20.56
N THR A 156 -5.59 -6.12 -21.18
CA THR A 156 -6.81 -6.82 -20.80
C THR A 156 -6.65 -8.34 -20.89
N GLU A 157 -5.94 -8.82 -21.91
CA GLU A 157 -5.65 -10.24 -22.16
C GLU A 157 -4.75 -10.80 -21.06
N GLN A 158 -3.71 -10.06 -20.67
CA GLN A 158 -2.81 -10.46 -19.58
C GLN A 158 -3.58 -10.57 -18.26
N LEU A 159 -4.52 -9.67 -17.98
CA LEU A 159 -5.34 -9.73 -16.76
C LEU A 159 -6.29 -10.93 -16.74
N ILE A 160 -6.83 -11.30 -17.90
CA ILE A 160 -7.63 -12.52 -18.09
C ILE A 160 -6.75 -13.77 -17.90
N GLU A 161 -5.55 -13.78 -18.45
CA GLU A 161 -4.59 -14.89 -18.27
C GLU A 161 -4.23 -15.08 -16.79
N VAL A 162 -4.00 -13.98 -16.06
CA VAL A 162 -3.81 -14.02 -14.60
C VAL A 162 -5.01 -14.64 -13.90
N SER A 163 -6.23 -14.29 -14.31
CA SER A 163 -7.46 -14.84 -13.74
C SER A 163 -7.56 -16.36 -13.97
N LYS A 164 -7.22 -16.84 -15.17
CA LYS A 164 -7.14 -18.29 -15.47
C LYS A 164 -6.09 -19.00 -14.62
N LYS A 165 -4.90 -18.41 -14.47
CA LYS A 165 -3.84 -18.96 -13.60
C LYS A 165 -4.30 -19.03 -12.14
N LEU A 166 -5.01 -18.02 -11.64
CA LEU A 166 -5.57 -18.03 -10.29
C LEU A 166 -6.59 -19.15 -10.10
N ILE A 167 -7.46 -19.40 -11.08
CA ILE A 167 -8.39 -20.54 -11.07
C ILE A 167 -7.60 -21.84 -11.01
N ALA A 168 -6.61 -22.04 -11.89
CA ALA A 168 -5.81 -23.26 -11.94
C ALA A 168 -5.08 -23.56 -10.63
N VAL A 169 -4.45 -22.56 -10.02
CA VAL A 169 -3.72 -22.71 -8.73
C VAL A 169 -4.63 -23.11 -7.58
N ASN A 170 -5.88 -22.64 -7.57
CA ASN A 170 -6.83 -22.95 -6.49
C ASN A 170 -7.71 -24.18 -6.78
N SER A 171 -7.75 -24.66 -8.03
CA SER A 171 -8.64 -25.74 -8.45
C SER A 171 -8.29 -27.12 -7.88
N SER A 172 -7.08 -27.30 -7.33
CA SER A 172 -6.67 -28.56 -6.68
C SER A 172 -7.56 -28.89 -5.47
N TYR A 173 -7.94 -27.88 -4.69
CA TYR A 173 -8.83 -28.02 -3.54
C TYR A 173 -10.27 -27.60 -3.89
N TYR A 174 -10.43 -26.55 -4.71
CA TYR A 174 -11.73 -25.96 -5.03
C TYR A 174 -12.18 -26.34 -6.45
N GLN A 175 -12.58 -27.60 -6.64
CA GLN A 175 -12.94 -28.13 -7.96
C GLN A 175 -14.08 -27.37 -8.66
N HIS A 176 -14.97 -26.73 -7.89
CA HIS A 176 -16.08 -25.94 -8.42
C HIS A 176 -15.59 -24.71 -9.22
N LEU A 177 -14.39 -24.20 -8.94
CA LEU A 177 -13.77 -23.13 -9.73
C LEU A 177 -13.55 -23.57 -11.17
N LYS A 178 -12.97 -24.76 -11.37
CA LYS A 178 -12.73 -25.32 -12.70
C LYS A 178 -14.03 -25.65 -13.43
N LYS A 179 -15.04 -26.17 -12.72
CA LYS A 179 -16.37 -26.47 -13.29
C LYS A 179 -17.08 -25.22 -13.81
N ARG A 180 -16.83 -24.05 -13.21
CA ARG A 180 -17.47 -22.77 -13.56
C ARG A 180 -16.51 -21.80 -14.26
N GLU A 181 -15.34 -22.26 -14.70
CA GLU A 181 -14.27 -21.42 -15.24
C GLU A 181 -14.75 -20.54 -16.40
N ASP A 182 -15.44 -21.13 -17.38
CA ASP A 182 -15.94 -20.39 -18.54
C ASP A 182 -16.91 -19.27 -18.16
N LEU A 183 -17.81 -19.52 -17.20
CA LEU A 183 -18.74 -18.51 -16.69
C LEU A 183 -17.97 -17.38 -16.01
N ILE A 184 -17.07 -17.73 -15.08
CA ILE A 184 -16.28 -16.77 -14.30
C ILE A 184 -15.46 -15.88 -15.24
N ILE A 185 -14.76 -16.47 -16.19
CA ILE A 185 -13.90 -15.74 -17.14
C ILE A 185 -14.73 -14.85 -18.06
N ASN A 186 -15.89 -15.32 -18.54
CA ASN A 186 -16.77 -14.51 -19.39
C ASN A 186 -17.33 -13.28 -18.64
N GLU A 187 -17.79 -13.46 -17.40
CA GLU A 187 -18.29 -12.35 -16.59
C GLU A 187 -17.17 -11.36 -16.22
N LEU A 188 -16.00 -11.86 -15.79
CA LEU A 188 -14.83 -11.01 -15.52
C LEU A 188 -14.41 -10.23 -16.76
N LYS A 189 -14.33 -10.88 -17.92
CA LYS A 189 -13.93 -10.25 -19.19
C LYS A 189 -14.86 -9.09 -19.53
N LYS A 190 -16.18 -9.26 -19.40
CA LYS A 190 -17.15 -8.17 -19.63
C LYS A 190 -16.86 -6.96 -18.74
N GLU A 191 -16.63 -7.17 -17.45
CA GLU A 191 -16.41 -6.08 -16.49
C GLU A 191 -15.03 -5.42 -16.65
N ILE A 192 -13.99 -6.20 -16.96
CA ILE A 192 -12.63 -5.70 -17.25
C ILE A 192 -12.65 -4.81 -18.50
N VAL A 193 -13.29 -5.26 -19.59
CA VAL A 193 -13.39 -4.48 -20.85
C VAL A 193 -14.16 -3.19 -20.62
N LYS A 194 -15.33 -3.24 -19.96
CA LYS A 194 -16.10 -2.03 -19.60
C LYS A 194 -15.28 -1.05 -18.77
N THR A 195 -14.51 -1.55 -17.80
CA THR A 195 -13.63 -0.71 -16.99
C THR A 195 -12.53 -0.10 -17.84
N ARG A 196 -11.96 -0.85 -18.79
CA ARG A 196 -10.91 -0.35 -19.67
C ARG A 196 -11.42 0.77 -20.56
N GLU A 197 -12.59 0.59 -21.18
CA GLU A 197 -13.25 1.65 -21.95
C GLU A 197 -13.52 2.90 -21.12
N PHE A 198 -13.95 2.75 -19.86
CA PHE A 198 -14.12 3.87 -18.94
C PHE A 198 -12.79 4.59 -18.66
N ILE A 199 -11.70 3.86 -18.47
CA ILE A 199 -10.35 4.44 -18.26
C ILE A 199 -9.92 5.23 -19.49
N ASP A 200 -10.05 4.65 -20.68
CA ASP A 200 -9.63 5.28 -21.93
C ASP A 200 -10.44 6.57 -22.19
N LYS A 201 -11.76 6.53 -21.98
CA LYS A 201 -12.63 7.72 -22.04
C LYS A 201 -12.24 8.77 -21.00
N SER A 202 -11.91 8.35 -19.78
CA SER A 202 -11.48 9.27 -18.71
C SER A 202 -10.20 10.00 -19.09
N ILE A 203 -9.23 9.31 -19.71
CA ILE A 203 -7.98 9.92 -20.16
C ILE A 203 -8.22 10.91 -21.30
N GLN A 204 -9.09 10.57 -22.25
CA GLN A 204 -9.49 11.51 -23.30
C GLN A 204 -10.14 12.76 -22.71
N GLU A 205 -11.02 12.60 -21.72
CA GLU A 205 -11.67 13.72 -21.04
C GLU A 205 -10.64 14.59 -20.31
N LEU A 206 -9.69 14.00 -19.57
CA LEU A 206 -8.60 14.72 -18.91
C LEU A 206 -7.74 15.52 -19.92
N GLY A 207 -7.50 14.96 -21.11
CA GLY A 207 -6.75 15.61 -22.17
C GLY A 207 -7.42 16.88 -22.72
N LYS A 208 -8.75 16.98 -22.70
CA LYS A 208 -9.47 18.17 -23.19
C LYS A 208 -9.28 19.40 -22.30
N TYR A 209 -9.13 19.19 -21.00
CA TYR A 209 -9.00 20.23 -19.98
C TYR A 209 -7.53 20.49 -19.61
N TYR A 210 -6.59 19.91 -20.35
CA TYR A 210 -5.18 20.12 -20.15
C TYR A 210 -4.78 21.50 -20.70
N GLU A 211 -4.88 22.50 -19.85
CA GLU A 211 -4.34 23.86 -20.06
C GLU A 211 -3.02 24.05 -19.26
N PRO A 212 -2.22 25.11 -19.54
CA PRO A 212 -0.92 25.33 -18.91
C PRO A 212 -0.91 25.37 -17.37
N SER A 213 -2.07 25.52 -16.72
CA SER A 213 -2.19 25.51 -15.26
C SER A 213 -3.42 24.73 -14.78
N ILE A 214 -3.20 23.48 -14.35
CA ILE A 214 -4.23 22.65 -13.71
C ILE A 214 -4.28 23.02 -12.22
N THR A 215 -5.44 23.45 -11.72
CA THR A 215 -5.62 23.79 -10.30
C THR A 215 -6.16 22.61 -9.49
N ALA A 216 -6.06 22.68 -8.15
CA ALA A 216 -6.64 21.67 -7.27
C ALA A 216 -8.17 21.58 -7.40
N LYS A 217 -8.85 22.66 -7.80
CA LYS A 217 -10.30 22.68 -8.04
C LYS A 217 -10.68 21.86 -9.27
N ASP A 218 -9.87 21.92 -10.33
CA ASP A 218 -10.11 21.15 -11.56
C ASP A 218 -9.93 19.65 -11.29
N ILE A 219 -8.88 19.30 -10.52
CA ILE A 219 -8.62 17.94 -10.07
C ILE A 219 -9.78 17.42 -9.20
N PHE A 220 -10.27 18.25 -8.29
CA PHE A 220 -11.43 17.92 -7.45
C PHE A 220 -12.69 17.74 -8.30
N PHE A 221 -12.90 18.56 -9.32
CA PHE A 221 -14.02 18.43 -10.26
C PHE A 221 -13.95 17.10 -11.04
N TRP A 222 -12.77 16.68 -11.50
CA TRP A 222 -12.60 15.39 -12.17
C TRP A 222 -12.89 14.20 -11.24
N TYR A 223 -12.45 14.30 -9.99
CA TYR A 223 -12.68 13.26 -8.99
C TYR A 223 -14.17 13.17 -8.60
N ASP A 224 -14.77 14.29 -8.20
CA ASP A 224 -16.11 14.33 -7.62
C ASP A 224 -17.20 14.29 -8.68
N THR A 225 -17.14 15.19 -9.65
CA THR A 225 -18.20 15.36 -10.67
C THR A 225 -18.09 14.32 -11.78
N LYS A 226 -16.87 14.09 -12.29
CA LYS A 226 -16.64 13.13 -13.39
C LYS A 226 -16.40 11.70 -12.91
N GLY A 227 -16.22 11.49 -11.61
CA GLY A 227 -16.02 10.16 -11.02
C GLY A 227 -14.73 9.47 -11.44
N ILE A 228 -13.74 10.24 -11.89
CA ILE A 228 -12.44 9.72 -12.35
C ILE A 228 -11.63 9.30 -11.10
N PRO A 229 -11.11 8.06 -11.04
CA PRO A 229 -10.30 7.62 -9.92
C PRO A 229 -9.08 8.50 -9.69
N GLU A 230 -8.80 8.83 -8.43
CA GLU A 230 -7.66 9.65 -8.02
C GLU A 230 -6.33 9.11 -8.57
N GLU A 231 -6.14 7.79 -8.55
CA GLU A 231 -4.92 7.17 -9.06
C GLU A 231 -4.73 7.39 -10.56
N LEU A 232 -5.83 7.44 -11.32
CA LEU A 232 -5.79 7.72 -12.76
C LEU A 232 -5.45 9.19 -13.02
N ILE A 233 -6.03 10.11 -12.24
CA ILE A 233 -5.71 11.54 -12.33
C ILE A 233 -4.23 11.77 -12.03
N ARG A 234 -3.73 11.20 -10.92
CA ARG A 234 -2.31 11.29 -10.54
C ARG A 234 -1.39 10.77 -11.63
N PHE A 235 -1.74 9.64 -12.24
CA PHE A 235 -0.98 9.07 -13.35
C PHE A 235 -0.96 10.00 -14.57
N PHE A 236 -2.11 10.57 -14.94
CA PHE A 236 -2.22 11.51 -16.04
C PHE A 236 -1.37 12.77 -15.80
N LEU A 237 -1.47 13.38 -14.61
CA LEU A 237 -0.68 14.56 -14.27
C LEU A 237 0.82 14.26 -14.28
N ALA A 238 1.24 13.16 -13.66
CA ALA A 238 2.64 12.76 -13.62
C ALA A 238 3.21 12.53 -15.03
N LYS A 239 2.44 11.92 -15.94
CA LYS A 239 2.84 11.71 -17.34
C LYS A 239 3.06 13.04 -18.09
N ASN A 240 2.34 14.08 -17.71
CA ASN A 240 2.45 15.41 -18.29
C ASN A 240 3.33 16.37 -17.46
N ASN A 241 4.16 15.85 -16.55
CA ASN A 241 5.04 16.63 -15.67
C ASN A 241 4.34 17.62 -14.72
N TYR A 242 3.06 17.39 -14.40
CA TYR A 242 2.34 18.15 -13.37
C TYR A 242 2.39 17.45 -12.01
N GLN A 243 2.66 18.23 -10.97
CA GLN A 243 2.62 17.75 -9.59
C GLN A 243 1.20 17.82 -9.03
N PHE A 244 0.73 16.72 -8.44
CA PHE A 244 -0.58 16.68 -7.79
C PHE A 244 -0.56 17.54 -6.50
N PRO A 245 -1.44 18.55 -6.37
CA PRO A 245 -1.50 19.44 -5.20
C PRO A 245 -2.20 18.75 -4.01
N GLU A 246 -1.46 17.87 -3.34
CA GLU A 246 -1.94 17.05 -2.21
C GLU A 246 -2.68 17.84 -1.14
N ARG A 247 -2.09 18.95 -0.68
CA ARG A 247 -2.62 19.72 0.46
C ARG A 247 -3.98 20.33 0.14
N GLU A 248 -4.07 21.00 -1.01
CA GLU A 248 -5.29 21.68 -1.45
C GLU A 248 -6.40 20.68 -1.78
N PHE A 249 -6.08 19.58 -2.46
CA PHE A 249 -7.04 18.53 -2.76
C PHE A 249 -7.63 17.90 -1.49
N ASN A 250 -6.78 17.60 -0.49
CA ASN A 250 -7.24 17.06 0.80
C ASN A 250 -8.12 18.06 1.58
N GLN A 251 -7.81 19.36 1.52
CA GLN A 251 -8.67 20.39 2.10
C GLN A 251 -10.06 20.43 1.43
N LEU A 252 -10.13 20.26 0.11
CA LEU A 252 -11.40 20.21 -0.62
C LEU A 252 -12.21 18.96 -0.26
N LEU A 253 -11.56 17.80 -0.09
CA LEU A 253 -12.19 16.57 0.38
C LEU A 253 -12.77 16.72 1.80
N GLU A 254 -12.02 17.32 2.73
CA GLU A 254 -12.52 17.54 4.09
C GLU A 254 -13.71 18.51 4.10
N LYS A 255 -13.64 19.63 3.36
CA LYS A 255 -14.78 20.55 3.19
C LYS A 255 -16.02 19.87 2.59
N GLN A 256 -15.85 18.89 1.70
CA GLN A 256 -16.96 18.11 1.15
C GLN A 256 -17.56 17.18 2.21
N LYS A 257 -16.72 16.48 2.98
CA LYS A 257 -17.16 15.61 4.07
C LYS A 257 -17.91 16.39 5.15
N GLU A 258 -17.43 17.59 5.51
CA GLU A 258 -18.08 18.48 6.47
C GLU A 258 -19.47 18.92 5.99
N ARG A 259 -19.59 19.38 4.74
CA ARG A 259 -20.89 19.70 4.11
C ARG A 259 -21.85 18.50 4.16
N GLY A 260 -21.38 17.31 3.78
CA GLY A 260 -22.18 16.09 3.83
C GLY A 260 -22.60 15.68 5.26
N ARG A 261 -21.80 16.00 6.29
CA ARG A 261 -22.18 15.78 7.70
C ARG A 261 -23.24 16.78 8.14
N GLN A 262 -23.11 18.04 7.76
CA GLN A 262 -24.09 19.10 8.06
C GLN A 262 -25.45 18.81 7.41
N ASP A 263 -25.47 18.38 6.14
CA ASP A 263 -26.71 18.00 5.44
C ASP A 263 -27.42 16.80 6.09
N ARG A 264 -26.65 15.82 6.59
CA ARG A 264 -27.20 14.67 7.32
C ARG A 264 -27.72 15.04 8.71
N ALA A 265 -27.08 15.99 9.37
CA ALA A 265 -27.53 16.52 10.66
C ALA A 265 -28.82 17.34 10.50
N GLY A 266 -28.92 18.16 9.45
CA GLY A 266 -30.14 18.93 9.13
C GLY A 266 -31.34 18.06 8.73
N LYS A 267 -31.11 16.94 8.03
CA LYS A 267 -32.18 15.99 7.66
C LYS A 267 -32.77 15.19 8.83
N LYS A 268 -32.16 15.19 10.02
CA LYS A 268 -32.73 14.53 11.21
C LYS A 268 -33.90 15.29 11.86
N VAL A 269 -34.30 16.45 11.35
CA VAL A 269 -35.39 17.28 11.94
C VAL A 269 -36.73 17.16 11.20
N ALA A 270 -36.83 16.38 10.12
CA ALA A 270 -38.11 16.16 9.42
C ALA A 270 -38.42 14.66 9.33
N VAL A 271 -38.91 14.10 10.44
CA VAL A 271 -39.70 12.86 10.44
C VAL A 271 -40.94 13.14 11.28
N PHE A 272 -42.02 13.51 10.60
CA PHE A 272 -43.37 13.15 11.03
C PHE A 272 -43.66 11.75 10.49
#